data_AF-H9MDA3-F1
#
_entry.id   AF-H9MDA3-F1
#
_cell.length_a   1.000
_cell.length_b   1.000
_cell.length_c   1.000
_cell.angle_alpha   90.00
_cell.angle_beta   90.00
_cell.angle_gamma   90.00
#
_symmetry.space_group_name_H-M   'P 1'
#
loop_
_entity.id
_entity.type
_entity.pdbx_description
1 polymer ?
#
loop_
_entity_poly.entity_id
_entity_poly.type
_entity_poly.pdbx_seq_one_letter_code
_entity_poly.pdbx_strand_id
1 'polypeptide(L)' 'EMGMEVSTTPQELNALYDSVFDGFDTDRNNTVDLNEFRSEMKNIMLAIADGLGAAPIQLLLEEGSLLKDAVEFESVKTN' A
#
# COMPACT_ATOMS: atom_id res chain seq x y z
N GLU A 1 -17.43 9.56 3.01
CA GLU A 1 -17.92 8.36 3.73
C GLU A 1 -17.01 7.20 3.37
N MET A 2 -16.13 6.76 4.27
CA MET A 2 -15.40 5.51 4.12
C MET A 2 -15.73 4.64 5.32
N GLY A 3 -16.67 3.73 5.09
CA GLY A 3 -17.26 2.86 6.10
C GLY A 3 -18.45 2.15 5.49
N MET A 4 -18.28 1.58 4.29
CA MET A 4 -19.23 0.57 3.83
C MET A 4 -18.99 -0.66 4.69
N GLU A 5 -19.93 -0.99 5.56
CA GLU A 5 -20.01 -2.30 6.18
C GLU A 5 -20.35 -3.30 5.08
N VAL A 6 -19.30 -3.76 4.38
CA VAL A 6 -19.42 -4.79 3.37
C VAL A 6 -19.65 -6.10 4.12
N SER A 7 -20.92 -6.50 4.21
CA SER A 7 -21.33 -7.82 4.71
C SER A 7 -21.09 -8.87 3.62
N THR A 8 -19.82 -9.09 3.27
CA THR A 8 -19.41 -10.14 2.35
C THR A 8 -19.48 -11.50 3.03
N THR A 9 -20.08 -12.46 2.34
CA THR A 9 -20.06 -13.87 2.79
C THR A 9 -18.62 -14.38 2.81
N PRO A 10 -18.30 -15.41 3.63
CA PRO A 10 -16.95 -15.99 3.67
C PRO A 10 -16.44 -16.43 2.29
N GLN A 11 -17.34 -16.88 1.41
CA GLN A 11 -17.02 -17.29 0.04
C GLN A 11 -16.63 -16.11 -0.84
N GLU A 12 -17.35 -14.99 -0.75
CA GLU A 12 -17.01 -13.77 -1.48
C GLU A 12 -15.71 -13.14 -0.99
N LEU A 13 -15.45 -13.21 0.33
CA LEU A 13 -14.17 -12.81 0.92
C LEU A 13 -13.01 -13.66 0.38
N ASN A 14 -13.16 -14.98 0.35
CA ASN A 14 -12.14 -15.86 -0.20
C ASN A 14 -11.88 -15.57 -1.67
N ALA A 15 -12.93 -15.42 -2.48
CA ALA A 15 -12.78 -15.08 -3.90
C ALA A 15 -12.06 -13.73 -4.11
N LEU A 16 -12.30 -12.74 -3.24
CA LEU A 16 -11.59 -11.47 -3.27
C LEU A 16 -10.11 -11.65 -2.93
N TYR A 17 -9.80 -12.39 -1.87
CA TYR A 17 -8.41 -12.65 -1.49
C TYR A 17 -7.67 -13.46 -2.56
N ASP A 18 -8.30 -14.48 -3.13
CA ASP A 18 -7.74 -15.29 -4.21
C ASP A 18 -7.44 -14.41 -5.42
N SER A 19 -8.37 -13.53 -5.81
CA SER A 19 -8.14 -12.60 -6.93
C SER A 19 -7.02 -11.59 -6.67
N VAL A 20 -6.85 -11.14 -5.42
CA VAL A 20 -5.73 -10.25 -5.06
C VAL A 20 -4.42 -11.03 -5.09
N PHE A 21 -4.42 -12.25 -4.54
CA PHE A 21 -3.26 -13.11 -4.50
C PHE A 21 -2.78 -13.48 -5.90
N ASP A 22 -3.68 -13.83 -6.82
CA ASP A 22 -3.38 -14.08 -8.24
C ASP A 22 -2.72 -12.88 -8.94
N GLY A 23 -2.95 -11.66 -8.44
CA GLY A 23 -2.26 -10.45 -8.92
C GLY A 23 -0.82 -10.34 -8.44
N PHE A 24 -0.50 -10.93 -7.28
CA PHE A 24 0.86 -10.94 -6.70
C PHE A 24 1.69 -12.15 -7.14
N ASP A 25 1.10 -13.34 -7.21
CA ASP A 25 1.76 -14.58 -7.62
C ASP A 25 1.90 -14.65 -9.15
N THR A 26 2.88 -13.91 -9.67
CA THR A 26 3.11 -13.75 -11.10
C THR A 26 3.68 -15.01 -11.76
N ASP A 27 4.42 -15.82 -11.01
CA ASP A 27 5.00 -17.07 -11.50
C ASP A 27 4.09 -18.29 -11.28
N ARG A 28 2.97 -18.11 -10.57
CA ARG A 28 1.95 -19.12 -10.26
C ARG A 28 2.49 -20.29 -9.45
N ASN A 29 3.43 -20.02 -8.55
CA ASN A 29 4.00 -21.03 -7.67
C ASN A 29 3.18 -21.24 -6.38
N ASN A 30 2.05 -20.54 -6.23
CA ASN A 30 1.16 -20.49 -5.06
C ASN A 30 1.77 -19.84 -3.82
N THR A 31 2.79 -19.00 -4.01
CA THR A 31 3.43 -18.20 -2.96
C THR A 31 3.66 -16.79 -3.48
N VAL A 32 3.96 -15.84 -2.59
CA VAL A 32 4.39 -14.50 -2.99
C VAL A 32 5.80 -14.32 -2.49
N ASP A 33 6.75 -14.20 -3.41
CA ASP A 33 8.13 -13.94 -3.06
C ASP A 33 8.42 -12.45 -2.81
N LEU A 34 9.62 -12.15 -2.32
CA LEU A 34 10.04 -10.77 -2.03
C LEU A 34 10.01 -9.86 -3.27
N ASN A 35 10.41 -10.39 -4.43
CA ASN A 35 10.47 -9.64 -5.69
C ASN A 35 9.06 -9.36 -6.20
N GLU A 36 8.18 -10.34 -6.15
CA GLU A 36 6.77 -10.22 -6.51
C GLU A 36 6.07 -9.18 -5.64
N PHE A 37 6.18 -9.31 -4.32
CA PHE A 37 5.63 -8.33 -3.38
C PHE A 37 6.18 -6.92 -3.66
N ARG A 38 7.49 -6.79 -3.87
CA ARG A 38 8.11 -5.50 -4.13
C ARG A 38 7.63 -4.90 -5.47
N SER A 39 7.49 -5.72 -6.49
CA SER A 39 7.03 -5.29 -7.82
C SER A 39 5.60 -4.77 -7.74
N GLU A 40 4.69 -5.55 -7.15
CA GLU A 40 3.28 -5.16 -7.09
C GLU A 40 3.03 -4.01 -6.14
N MET A 41 3.71 -3.95 -4.99
CA MET A 41 3.64 -2.78 -4.10
C MET A 41 4.13 -1.50 -4.80
N LYS A 42 5.13 -1.60 -5.67
CA LYS A 42 5.58 -0.44 -6.47
C LYS A 42 4.49 0.00 -7.45
N ASN A 43 3.83 -0.92 -8.14
CA ASN A 43 2.74 -0.60 -9.06
C ASN A 43 1.57 0.08 -8.33
N ILE A 44 1.18 -0.44 -7.16
CA ILE A 44 0.15 0.16 -6.31
C ILE A 44 0.54 1.58 -5.91
N MET A 45 1.77 1.79 -5.43
CA MET A 45 2.25 3.11 -5.03
C MET A 45 2.28 4.10 -6.20
N LEU A 46 2.62 3.65 -7.40
CA LEU A 46 2.56 4.48 -8.61
C LEU A 46 1.12 4.86 -8.96
N ALA A 47 0.17 3.91 -8.91
CA ALA A 47 -1.24 4.19 -9.15
C ALA A 47 -1.82 5.17 -8.11
N ILE A 48 -1.39 5.06 -6.85
CA ILE A 48 -1.73 6.01 -5.79
C ILE A 48 -1.14 7.39 -6.10
N ALA A 49 0.14 7.46 -6.52
CA ALA A 49 0.77 8.72 -6.90
C ALA A 49 0.06 9.39 -8.08
N ASP A 50 -0.34 8.62 -9.10
CA ASP A 50 -1.11 9.10 -10.24
C ASP A 50 -2.51 9.59 -9.82
N GLY A 51 -3.16 8.87 -8.90
CA GLY A 51 -4.48 9.25 -8.36
C GLY A 51 -4.46 10.46 -7.44
N LEU A 52 -3.37 10.66 -6.68
CA LEU A 52 -3.17 11.84 -5.82
C LEU A 52 -2.76 13.07 -6.64
N GLY A 53 -2.00 12.87 -7.72
CA GLY A 53 -1.49 13.93 -8.57
C GLY A 53 -0.67 14.95 -7.77
N ALA A 54 -1.13 16.22 -7.76
CA ALA A 54 -0.51 17.31 -7.01
C ALA A 54 -1.23 17.62 -5.68
N ALA A 55 -2.17 16.77 -5.24
CA ALA A 55 -2.90 17.01 -4.00
C ALA A 55 -1.97 16.86 -2.78
N PRO A 56 -2.02 17.80 -1.82
CA PRO A 56 -1.25 17.68 -0.59
C PRO A 56 -1.73 16.49 0.24
N ILE A 57 -0.79 15.67 0.69
CA ILE A 57 -1.07 14.52 1.57
C ILE A 57 -0.75 14.92 3.00
N GLN A 58 -1.71 14.71 3.92
CA GLN A 58 -1.47 14.82 5.35
C GLN A 58 -1.26 13.41 5.92
N LEU A 59 -0.12 13.20 6.57
CA LEU A 59 0.19 11.94 7.26
C LEU A 59 0.28 12.17 8.76
N LEU A 60 -0.37 11.30 9.53
CA LEU A 60 -0.12 11.17 10.96
C LEU A 60 1.10 10.27 11.14
N LEU A 61 2.14 10.77 11.81
CA LEU A 61 3.37 10.04 12.02
C LEU A 61 3.47 9.61 13.47
N GLU A 62 3.76 8.33 13.68
CA GLU A 62 4.08 7.80 15.00
C GLU A 62 5.52 8.17 15.38
N GLU A 63 5.75 8.34 16.68
CA GLU A 63 7.09 8.61 17.21
C GLU A 63 8.03 7.41 17.00
N GLY A 64 9.24 7.68 16.53
CA GLY A 64 10.23 6.65 16.17
C GLY A 64 9.93 5.91 14.85
N SER A 65 8.97 6.39 14.05
CA SER A 65 8.75 5.87 12.71
C SER A 65 9.77 6.39 11.70
N LEU A 66 10.07 5.59 10.68
CA LEU A 66 11.04 5.98 9.62
C LEU A 66 10.67 7.29 8.93
N LEU A 67 9.37 7.55 8.74
CA LEU A 67 8.89 8.78 8.11
C LEU A 67 9.03 9.99 9.03
N LYS A 68 8.85 9.80 10.35
CA LYS A 68 9.11 10.85 11.34
C LYS A 68 10.59 11.25 11.31
N ASP A 69 11.50 10.28 11.34
CA ASP A 69 12.95 10.51 11.26
C ASP A 69 13.34 11.23 9.96
N ALA A 70 12.77 10.81 8.83
CA ALA A 70 13.03 11.45 7.53
C ALA A 70 12.58 12.92 7.49
N VAL A 71 11.42 13.24 8.08
CA VAL A 71 10.91 14.61 8.17
C VAL A 71 11.82 15.48 9.05
N GLU A 72 12.26 14.96 10.19
CA GLU A 72 13.18 15.68 11.08
C GLU A 72 14.52 15.97 10.39
N PHE A 73 15.08 14.98 9.70
CA PHE A 73 16.31 15.13 8.95
C PHE A 73 16.23 16.24 7.87
N GLU A 74 15.18 16.24 7.05
CA GLU A 74 14.99 17.27 6.01
C GLU A 74 14.71 18.66 6.61
N SER A 75 14.02 18.73 7.77
CA SER A 75 13.75 19.99 8.47
C SER A 75 15.03 20.66 8.98
N VAL A 76 16.04 19.88 9.38
CA VAL A 76 17.34 20.39 9.82
C VAL A 76 18.19 20.89 8.65
N LYS A 77 18.08 20.24 7.49
CA LYS A 77 18.86 20.57 6.28
C LYS A 77 18.40 21.85 5.56
N THR A 78 17.17 22.28 5.81
CA THR A 78 16.55 23.44 5.15
C THR A 78 16.65 24.73 5.99
N ASN A 79 17.35 24.70 7.13
CA ASN A 79 17.76 25.86 7.93
C ASN A 79 19.21 26.24 7.64
#